data_AF-A0A939VEN0-F1
#
_entry.id   AF-A0A939VEN0-F1
#
_cell.length_a   1.000
_cell.length_b   1.000
_cell.length_c   1.000
_cell.angle_alpha   90.00
_cell.angle_beta   90.00
_cell.angle_gamma   90.00
#
_symmetry.space_group_name_H-M   'P 1'
#
loop_
_entity.id
_entity.type
_entity.pdbx_description
1 polymer ?
#
loop_
_entity_poly.entity_id
_entity_poly.type
_entity_poly.pdbx_seq_one_letter_code
_entity_poly.pdbx_strand_id
1 'polypeptide(L)' 'PLYDEREVEDLVELISEISSQLPDRCREVFDLHFNEGMDAKEIAERLNITPSTVRVQLKIALDKIREKMK' A
#
# COMPACT_ATOMS: atom_id res chain seq x y z
N PRO A 1 -1.32 -26.86 1.56
CA PRO A 1 -1.24 -25.39 1.40
C PRO A 1 -2.35 -24.73 2.23
N LEU A 2 -2.05 -23.67 2.99
CA LEU A 2 -3.02 -23.03 3.88
C LEU A 2 -4.05 -22.14 3.11
N TYR A 3 -3.87 -21.97 1.79
CA TYR A 3 -4.72 -21.22 0.84
C TYR A 3 -4.64 -21.84 -0.58
N ASP A 4 -5.71 -21.76 -1.39
CA ASP A 4 -5.70 -22.09 -2.84
C ASP A 4 -4.91 -21.00 -3.60
N GLU A 5 -4.12 -21.37 -4.61
CA GLU A 5 -3.40 -20.42 -5.46
C GLU A 5 -4.36 -19.40 -6.10
N ARG A 6 -5.56 -19.85 -6.47
CA ARG A 6 -6.61 -18.97 -7.02
C ARG A 6 -7.14 -17.97 -6.01
N GLU A 7 -7.30 -18.36 -4.75
CA GLU A 7 -7.73 -17.43 -3.70
C GLU A 7 -6.68 -16.35 -3.45
N VAL A 8 -5.38 -16.69 -3.58
CA VAL A 8 -4.30 -15.71 -3.46
C VAL A 8 -4.32 -14.74 -4.64
N GLU A 9 -4.52 -15.24 -5.86
CA GLU A 9 -4.58 -14.42 -7.08
C GLU A 9 -5.76 -13.45 -7.03
N ASP A 10 -6.95 -13.90 -6.65
CA ASP A 10 -8.14 -13.06 -6.47
C ASP A 10 -7.89 -11.95 -5.42
N LEU A 11 -7.20 -12.27 -4.32
CA LEU A 11 -6.85 -11.28 -3.29
C LEU A 11 -5.85 -10.24 -3.80
N VAL A 12 -4.86 -10.65 -4.59
CA VAL A 12 -3.87 -9.74 -5.18
C VAL A 12 -4.54 -8.80 -6.18
N GLU A 13 -5.42 -9.32 -7.04
CA GLU A 13 -6.19 -8.49 -7.98
C GLU A 13 -7.07 -7.48 -7.26
N LEU A 14 -7.77 -7.90 -6.20
CA LEU A 14 -8.60 -7.01 -5.39
C LEU A 14 -7.77 -5.89 -4.74
N ILE A 15 -6.62 -6.23 -4.14
CA ILE A 15 -5.74 -5.24 -3.52
C ILE A 15 -5.18 -4.28 -4.57
N SER A 16 -4.80 -4.80 -5.74
CA SER A 16 -4.35 -3.99 -6.87
C SER A 16 -5.42 -3.00 -7.32
N GLU A 17 -6.66 -3.44 -7.51
CA GLU A 17 -7.80 -2.60 -7.90
C GLU A 17 -8.15 -1.54 -6.84
N ILE A 18 -8.02 -1.85 -5.55
CA ILE A 18 -8.26 -0.87 -4.50
C ILE A 18 -7.10 0.14 -4.41
N SER A 19 -5.86 -0.34 -4.51
CA SER A 19 -4.67 0.50 -4.55
C SER A 19 -4.72 1.46 -5.75
N SER A 20 -5.32 1.01 -6.85
CA SER A 20 -5.51 1.79 -8.09
C SER A 20 -6.44 2.99 -7.92
N GLN A 21 -7.13 3.10 -6.79
CA GLN A 21 -8.07 4.17 -6.45
C GLN A 21 -7.57 5.03 -5.27
N LEU A 22 -6.38 4.74 -4.76
CA LEU A 22 -5.71 5.58 -3.78
C LEU A 22 -5.24 6.90 -4.43
N PRO A 23 -5.26 8.02 -3.70
CA PRO A 23 -4.64 9.25 -4.14
C PRO A 23 -3.15 9.03 -4.44
N ASP A 24 -2.62 9.74 -5.43
CA ASP A 24 -1.27 9.51 -5.98
C ASP A 24 -0.18 9.37 -4.92
N ARG A 25 -0.16 10.26 -3.91
CA ARG A 25 0.83 10.21 -2.82
C ARG A 25 0.65 9.04 -1.86
N CYS A 26 -0.60 8.60 -1.62
CA CYS A 26 -0.85 7.43 -0.78
C CYS A 26 -0.42 6.16 -1.52
N ARG A 27 -0.71 6.10 -2.82
CA ARG A 27 -0.35 4.98 -3.68
C ARG A 27 1.15 4.84 -3.82
N GLU A 28 1.86 5.92 -4.13
CA GLU A 28 3.32 5.91 -4.28
C GLU A 28 4.00 5.39 -2.99
N VAL A 29 3.56 5.87 -1.83
CA VAL A 29 4.08 5.39 -0.54
C VAL A 29 3.71 3.92 -0.27
N PHE A 30 2.51 3.49 -0.66
CA PHE A 30 2.06 2.11 -0.54
C PHE A 30 2.92 1.18 -1.43
N ASP A 31 3.12 1.53 -2.70
CA ASP A 31 3.89 0.74 -3.65
C ASP A 31 5.35 0.61 -3.23
N LEU A 32 5.98 1.72 -2.79
CA LEU A 32 7.36 1.67 -2.30
C LEU A 32 7.48 0.76 -1.07
N HIS A 33 6.48 0.74 -0.20
CA HIS A 33 6.51 -0.09 1.01
C HIS A 33 6.20 -1.57 0.73
N PHE A 34 5.13 -1.85 -0.01
CA PHE A 34 4.60 -3.21 -0.20
C PHE A 34 5.18 -3.92 -1.43
N ASN A 35 5.47 -3.19 -2.52
CA ASN A 35 6.02 -3.78 -3.75
C ASN A 35 7.55 -3.70 -3.78
N GLU A 36 8.13 -2.58 -3.34
CA GLU A 36 9.59 -2.40 -3.31
C GLU A 36 10.24 -2.78 -1.96
N GLY A 37 9.45 -3.03 -0.91
CA GLY A 37 9.96 -3.45 0.39
C GLY A 37 10.70 -2.37 1.17
N MET A 38 10.55 -1.10 0.79
CA MET A 38 11.26 0.02 1.41
C MET A 38 10.69 0.35 2.79
N ASP A 39 11.56 0.74 3.72
CA ASP A 39 11.14 1.22 5.02
C ASP A 39 10.71 2.69 5.01
N ALA A 40 10.08 3.14 6.10
CA ALA A 40 9.55 4.50 6.17
C ALA A 40 10.63 5.61 6.11
N LYS A 41 11.90 5.31 6.40
CA LYS A 41 13.01 6.25 6.27
C LYS A 41 13.49 6.30 4.83
N GLU A 42 13.69 5.16 4.19
CA GLU A 42 14.10 5.08 2.78
C GLU A 42 13.07 5.76 1.87
N ILE A 43 11.78 5.55 2.11
CA ILE A 43 10.71 6.23 1.39
C ILE A 43 10.75 7.75 1.63
N ALA A 44 11.00 8.16 2.88
CA ALA A 44 11.06 9.58 3.23
C ALA A 44 12.21 10.29 2.51
N GLU A 45 13.38 9.65 2.44
CA GLU A 45 14.53 10.14 1.69
C GLU A 45 14.24 10.20 0.18
N ARG A 46 13.66 9.14 -0.39
CA ARG A 46 13.35 9.05 -1.82
C ARG A 46 12.31 10.08 -2.27
N LEU A 47 11.28 10.32 -1.47
CA LEU A 47 10.21 11.26 -1.77
C LEU A 47 10.47 12.68 -1.24
N ASN A 48 11.61 12.90 -0.57
CA ASN A 48 11.97 14.15 0.09
C ASN A 48 10.86 14.68 1.01
N ILE A 49 10.36 13.80 1.88
CA ILE A 49 9.34 14.10 2.91
C ILE A 49 9.83 13.59 4.28
N THR A 50 9.03 13.78 5.32
CA THR A 50 9.38 13.24 6.66
C THR A 50 8.92 11.79 6.81
N PRO A 51 9.60 10.95 7.61
CA PRO A 51 9.11 9.61 7.96
C PRO A 51 7.73 9.63 8.62
N SER A 52 7.39 10.72 9.31
CA SER A 52 6.04 10.93 9.88
C SER A 52 5.00 11.09 8.77
N THR A 53 5.31 11.82 7.70
CA THR A 53 4.45 11.95 6.52
C THR A 53 4.25 10.59 5.87
N VAL A 54 5.30 9.78 5.72
CA VAL A 54 5.21 8.41 5.17
C VAL A 54 4.23 7.56 5.99
N ARG A 55 4.37 7.53 7.31
CA ARG A 55 3.46 6.77 8.19
C ARG A 55 2.01 7.23 8.08
N VAL A 56 1.77 8.53 7.95
CA VAL A 56 0.42 9.09 7.74
C VAL A 56 -0.15 8.64 6.39
N GLN A 57 0.64 8.71 5.32
CA GLN A 57 0.22 8.26 3.99
C GLN A 57 -0.07 6.76 3.95
N LEU A 58 0.77 5.92 4.57
CA LEU A 58 0.51 4.48 4.73
C LEU A 58 -0.78 4.22 5.50
N LYS A 59 -1.02 4.96 6.60
CA LYS A 59 -2.25 4.82 7.36
C LYS A 59 -3.48 5.13 6.50
N ILE A 60 -3.47 6.25 5.77
CA ILE A 60 -4.57 6.63 4.88
C ILE A 60 -4.78 5.59 3.78
N ALA A 61 -3.71 5.07 3.19
CA ALA A 61 -3.78 4.00 2.19
C ALA A 61 -4.46 2.74 2.76
N LEU A 62 -3.99 2.26 3.91
CA LEU A 62 -4.53 1.07 4.57
C LEU A 62 -5.97 1.24 5.05
N ASP A 63 -6.33 2.40 5.59
CA ASP A 63 -7.69 2.68 6.03
C ASP A 63 -8.66 2.65 4.83
N LYS A 64 -8.28 3.24 3.69
CA LYS A 64 -9.06 3.14 2.45
C LYS A 64 -9.18 1.72 1.92
N ILE A 65 -8.09 0.94 1.97
CA ILE A 65 -8.14 -0.47 1.56
C ILE A 65 -9.13 -1.23 2.43
N ARG A 66 -9.07 -1.05 3.75
CA ARG A 66 -10.01 -1.67 4.71
C ARG A 66 -11.46 -1.24 4.50
N GLU A 67 -11.71 0.01 4.16
CA GLU A 67 -13.07 0.49 3.85
C GLU A 67 -13.67 -0.20 2.63
N LYS A 68 -12.84 -0.51 1.62
CA LYS A 68 -13.27 -1.20 0.39
C LYS A 68 -13.39 -2.71 0.52
N MET A 69 -12.72 -3.30 1.51
CA MET A 69 -12.78 -4.75 1.80
C MET A 69 -13.94 -5.14 2.73
N LYS A 70 -14.71 -4.18 3.24
CA LYS A 70 -15.96 -4.43 3.97
C LYS A 70 -17.11 -4.67 3.02
#